data_AF-A0A072NV59-F1
#
_entry.id   AF-A0A072NV59-F1
#
_cell.length_a   1.000
_cell.length_b   1.000
_cell.length_c   1.000
_cell.angle_alpha   90.00
_cell.angle_beta   90.00
_cell.angle_gamma   90.00
#
_symmetry.space_group_name_H-M   'P 1'
#
loop_
_entity.id
_entity.type
_entity.pdbx_description
1 polymer ?
#
loop_
_entity_poly.entity_id
_entity_poly.type
_entity_poly.pdbx_seq_one_letter_code
_entity_poly.pdbx_strand_id
1 'polypeptide(L)' 'MKLLLSILLAGVFGILIFLGPIGAYIFGAVLVGIIFRSFVLLNDIHKQVIPVRGGDRVKEAYERYLKEKEANEEN' A
#
# COMPACT_ATOMS: atom_id res chain seq x y z
N MET A 1 -16.06 8.28 -18.69
CA MET A 1 -16.70 6.99 -19.07
C MET A 1 -15.77 5.84 -18.71
N LYS A 2 -15.96 5.22 -17.54
CA LYS A 2 -15.06 4.16 -17.02
C LYS A 2 -15.24 2.81 -17.73
N LEU A 3 -16.43 2.59 -18.33
CA LEU A 3 -16.82 1.37 -19.03
C LEU A 3 -16.01 1.13 -20.32
N LEU A 4 -15.86 2.16 -21.17
CA LEU A 4 -15.10 2.02 -22.42
C LEU A 4 -13.63 1.67 -22.15
N LEU A 5 -13.06 2.24 -21.09
CA LEU A 5 -11.67 1.99 -20.69
C LEU A 5 -11.51 0.57 -20.13
N SER A 6 -12.48 0.06 -19.36
CA SER A 6 -12.41 -1.33 -18.86
C SER A 6 -12.59 -2.35 -19.98
N ILE A 7 -13.45 -2.07 -20.97
CA ILE A 7 -13.64 -2.94 -22.15
C ILE A 7 -12.36 -3.00 -22.98
N LEU A 8 -11.70 -1.85 -23.18
CA LEU A 8 -10.44 -1.78 -23.93
C LEU A 8 -9.32 -2.53 -23.20
N LEU A 9 -9.25 -2.41 -21.86
CA LEU A 9 -8.30 -3.18 -21.03
C LEU A 9 -8.56 -4.69 -21.09
N ALA A 10 -9.84 -5.10 -21.02
CA ALA A 10 -10.22 -6.51 -21.12
C ALA A 10 -9.86 -7.10 -22.50
N GLY A 11 -10.04 -6.32 -23.57
CA GLY A 11 -9.60 -6.70 -24.92
C GLY A 11 -8.10 -6.90 -25.02
N VAL A 12 -7.30 -5.97 -24.47
CA VAL A 12 -5.83 -6.09 -24.44
C VAL A 12 -5.40 -7.34 -23.67
N PHE A 13 -5.99 -7.59 -22.50
CA PHE A 13 -5.68 -8.78 -21.72
C PHE A 13 -6.07 -10.10 -22.42
N GLY A 14 -7.18 -10.12 -23.17
CA GLY A 14 -7.57 -11.27 -23.98
C GLY A 14 -6.60 -11.54 -25.15
N ILE A 15 -6.14 -10.48 -25.83
CA ILE A 15 -5.17 -10.60 -26.94
C ILE A 15 -3.81 -11.08 -26.42
N LEU A 16 -3.40 -10.64 -25.22
CA LEU A 16 -2.15 -11.09 -24.61
C LEU A 16 -2.12 -12.61 -24.39
N ILE A 17 -3.22 -13.25 -24.03
CA ILE A 17 -3.25 -14.70 -23.80
C ILE A 17 -3.07 -15.48 -25.12
N PHE A 18 -3.50 -14.92 -26.24
CA PHE A 18 -3.42 -15.56 -27.55
C PHE A 18 -2.00 -15.57 -28.16
N LEU A 19 -1.07 -14.78 -27.62
CA LEU A 19 0.31 -14.66 -28.11
C LEU A 19 1.24 -15.80 -27.63
N GLY A 20 0.69 -16.85 -27.02
CA GLY A 20 1.44 -18.00 -26.51
C GLY A 20 2.31 -17.65 -25.30
N PRO A 21 3.48 -18.30 -25.10
CA PRO A 21 4.28 -18.13 -23.89
C PRO A 21 4.74 -16.68 -23.67
N ILE A 22 5.04 -15.95 -24.75
CA ILE A 22 5.44 -14.54 -24.71
C ILE A 22 4.31 -13.67 -24.15
N GLY A 23 3.08 -13.97 -24.54
CA GLY A 23 1.88 -13.31 -24.04
C GLY A 23 1.69 -13.45 -22.53
N ALA A 24 1.95 -14.64 -22.00
CA ALA A 24 1.91 -14.90 -20.56
C ALA A 24 2.97 -14.10 -19.78
N TYR A 25 4.18 -13.93 -20.32
CA TYR A 25 5.21 -13.10 -19.69
C TYR A 25 4.81 -11.62 -19.65
N ILE A 26 4.27 -11.08 -20.75
CA ILE A 26 3.80 -9.68 -20.77
C ILE A 26 2.64 -9.51 -19.80
N PHE A 27 1.72 -10.47 -19.73
CA PHE A 27 0.59 -10.45 -18.79
C PHE A 27 1.09 -10.43 -17.34
N GLY A 28 2.05 -11.29 -17.01
CA GLY A 28 2.70 -11.33 -15.70
C GLY A 28 3.41 -10.00 -15.37
N ALA A 29 4.16 -9.43 -16.30
CA ALA A 29 4.83 -8.14 -16.10
C ALA A 29 3.83 -7.01 -15.83
N VAL A 30 2.70 -6.97 -16.55
CA VAL A 30 1.64 -5.99 -16.32
C VAL A 30 0.99 -6.19 -14.94
N LEU A 31 0.68 -7.42 -14.55
CA LEU A 31 0.12 -7.70 -13.23
C LEU A 31 1.06 -7.27 -12.10
N VAL A 32 2.34 -7.61 -12.19
CA VAL A 32 3.35 -7.20 -11.21
C VAL A 32 3.44 -5.68 -11.16
N GLY A 33 3.44 -5.00 -12.31
CA GLY A 33 3.44 -3.54 -12.39
C GLY A 33 2.22 -2.89 -11.73
N ILE A 34 1.03 -3.47 -11.91
CA ILE A 34 -0.21 -2.99 -11.27
C ILE A 34 -0.14 -3.17 -9.75
N ILE A 35 0.30 -4.35 -9.28
CA ILE A 35 0.42 -4.63 -7.85
C ILE A 35 1.43 -3.67 -7.21
N PHE A 36 2.61 -3.51 -7.82
CA PHE A 36 3.64 -2.61 -7.32
C PHE A 36 3.14 -1.16 -7.25
N ARG A 37 2.51 -0.67 -8.32
CA ARG A 37 1.93 0.69 -8.35
C ARG A 37 0.86 0.88 -7.27
N SER A 38 0.00 -0.11 -7.08
CA SER A 38 -1.05 -0.07 -6.06
C SER A 38 -0.45 -0.01 -4.65
N PHE A 39 0.61 -0.78 -4.40
CA PHE A 39 1.31 -0.78 -3.11
C PHE A 39 2.00 0.56 -2.82
N VAL A 40 2.67 1.14 -3.82
CA VAL A 40 3.29 2.48 -3.69
C VAL A 40 2.23 3.54 -3.40
N LEU A 41 1.13 3.53 -4.15
CA LEU A 41 0.03 4.48 -3.95
C LEU A 41 -0.60 4.32 -2.56
N LEU A 42 -0.79 3.08 -2.11
CA LEU A 42 -1.31 2.79 -0.78
C LEU A 42 -0.38 3.28 0.32
N ASN A 43 0.94 3.12 0.15
CA ASN A 43 1.94 3.63 1.08
C ASN A 43 1.94 5.16 1.13
N ASP A 44 1.79 5.83 -0.01
CA ASP A 44 1.69 7.29 -0.07
C ASP A 44 0.41 7.79 0.60
N ILE A 45 -0.73 7.14 0.35
CA ILE A 45 -1.99 7.44 1.05
C ILE A 45 -1.82 7.18 2.55
N HIS A 46 -1.20 6.07 2.95
CA HIS A 46 -0.97 5.75 4.36
C HIS A 46 -0.14 6.84 5.05
N LYS A 47 0.92 7.34 4.40
CA LYS A 47 1.74 8.45 4.92
C LYS A 47 1.02 9.80 4.96
N GLN A 48 0.06 10.02 4.06
CA GLN A 48 -0.77 11.24 4.06
C GLN A 48 -1.89 11.19 5.11
N VAL A 49 -2.54 10.02 5.25
CA VAL A 49 -3.67 9.80 6.17
C VAL A 49 -3.19 9.58 7.60
N ILE A 50 -2.04 8.93 7.79
CA ILE A 50 -1.38 8.81 9.07
C ILE A 50 -0.31 9.90 9.14
N PRO A 51 -0.60 11.07 9.73
CA PRO A 51 0.43 12.06 9.96
C PRO A 51 1.50 11.42 10.84
N VAL A 52 2.75 11.46 10.40
CA VAL A 52 3.96 11.16 11.21
C VAL A 52 3.97 12.00 12.51
N ARG A 53 3.13 13.05 12.57
CA ARG A 53 2.91 13.96 13.70
C ARG A 53 1.78 13.56 14.64
N GLY A 54 0.99 12.55 14.30
CA GLY A 54 0.10 11.89 15.24
C GLY A 54 0.94 10.97 16.10
N GLY A 55 1.72 11.55 17.02
CA GLY A 55 2.38 10.80 18.08
C GLY A 55 1.38 9.79 18.59
N ASP A 56 1.77 8.52 18.49
CA ASP A 56 0.95 7.40 18.87
C ASP A 56 0.53 7.67 20.32
N ARG A 57 -0.69 8.19 20.52
CA ARG A 57 -1.15 8.66 21.84
C ARG A 57 -1.05 7.54 22.86
N VAL A 58 -1.10 6.30 22.39
CA VAL A 58 -0.90 5.09 23.17
C VAL A 58 0.56 4.98 23.61
N LYS A 59 1.51 5.20 22.70
CA LYS A 59 2.95 5.21 23.00
C LYS A 59 3.34 6.38 23.91
N GLU A 60 2.77 7.58 23.70
CA GLU A 60 3.03 8.75 24.56
C GLU A 60 2.44 8.55 25.97
N ALA A 61 1.24 7.97 26.08
CA ALA A 61 0.65 7.61 27.37
C ALA A 61 1.46 6.53 28.09
N TYR A 62 1.96 5.54 27.35
CA TYR A 62 2.82 4.48 27.88
C TYR A 62 4.16 5.02 28.38
N GLU A 63 4.82 5.90 27.62
CA GLU A 63 6.08 6.54 28.03
C GLU A 63 5.88 7.43 29.27
N ARG A 64 4.75 8.14 29.39
CA ARG A 64 4.42 8.88 30.62
C ARG A 64 4.29 7.96 31.83
N TYR A 65 3.59 6.83 31.70
CA TYR A 65 3.42 5.89 32.80
C TYR A 65 4.75 5.27 33.24
N LEU A 66 5.63 4.93 32.30
CA LEU A 66 6.97 4.42 32.63
C LEU A 66 7.80 5.43 33.43
N LYS A 67 7.83 6.70 32.98
CA LYS A 67 8.55 7.77 33.68
C LYS A 67 8.01 8.03 35.08
N GLU A 68 6.69 8.00 35.25
CA GLU A 68 6.06 8.20 36.56
C GLU A 68 6.38 7.04 37.51
N LYS A 69 6.50 5.81 36.99
CA LYS A 69 6.92 4.64 37.76
C LYS A 69 8.40 4.71 38.17
N GLU A 70 9.29 5.07 37.25
CA GLU A 70 10.72 5.22 37.53
C GLU A 70 10.99 6.33 38.56
N ALA A 71 10.33 7.49 38.43
CA ALA A 71 10.47 8.60 39.38
C ALA A 71 9.93 8.29 40.79
N ASN A 72 9.01 7.33 40.89
CA ASN A 72 8.43 6.87 42.16
C ASN A 72 9.22 5.68 42.76
N GLU A 73 10.07 5.01 41.97
CA GLU A 73 11.01 3.98 42.44
C GLU A 73 12.38 4.58 42.85
N GLU A 74 12.72 5.78 42.39
CA GLU A 74 13.95 6.52 42.77
C GLU A 74 13.79 7.47 43.98
N ASN A 75 12.59 7.61 44.57
CA ASN A 75 12.34 8.33 45.84
C ASN A 75 12.18 7.35 47.01
#